data_AF-A0A847NI21-F1
#
_entry.id   AF-A0A847NI21-F1
#
_cell.length_a   1.000
_cell.length_b   1.000
_cell.length_c   1.000
_cell.angle_alpha   90.00
_cell.angle_beta   90.00
_cell.angle_gamma   90.00
#
_symmetry.space_group_name_H-M   'P 1'
#
loop_
_entity.id
_entity.type
_entity.pdbx_description
1 polymer ?
#
loop_
_entity_poly.entity_id
_entity_poly.type
_entity_poly.pdbx_seq_one_letter_code
_entity_poly.pdbx_strand_id
1 'polypeptide(L)' 'MSNSNIGNNLNIRKLYNILTPEERNLYEKILEDIGKNSDFYNTSSPEEITDYLIKQCGFDKKTVYKLFKKINSISGE' A
#
# COMPACT_ATOMS: atom_id res chain seq x y z
N MET A 1 -11.61 -27.48 2.32
CA MET A 1 -11.74 -26.15 1.68
C MET A 1 -11.87 -25.14 2.80
N SER A 2 -11.00 -24.16 3.03
CA SER A 2 -9.94 -23.57 2.19
C SER A 2 -8.83 -23.00 3.11
N ASN A 3 -7.57 -23.28 2.79
CA ASN A 3 -6.36 -22.81 3.49
C ASN A 3 -6.02 -21.33 3.20
N SER A 4 -6.98 -20.54 2.69
CA SER A 4 -6.73 -19.21 2.11
C SER A 4 -6.49 -18.09 3.13
N ASN A 5 -6.71 -18.31 4.43
CA ASN A 5 -6.53 -17.28 5.47
C ASN A 5 -5.11 -17.18 6.03
N ILE A 6 -4.28 -18.21 5.86
CA ILE A 6 -2.93 -18.28 6.47
C ILE A 6 -1.90 -17.56 5.61
N GLY A 7 -1.95 -17.72 4.28
CA GLY A 7 -1.02 -17.06 3.34
C GLY A 7 -1.10 -15.53 3.36
N ASN A 8 -2.33 -14.99 3.37
CA ASN A 8 -2.57 -13.55 3.44
C ASN A 8 -2.06 -12.94 4.77
N ASN A 9 -2.27 -13.63 5.90
CA ASN A 9 -1.75 -13.19 7.20
C ASN A 9 -0.21 -13.22 7.27
N LEU A 10 0.43 -14.21 6.63
CA LEU A 10 1.89 -14.34 6.60
C LEU A 10 2.54 -13.18 5.84
N ASN A 11 1.97 -12.79 4.70
CA ASN A 11 2.51 -11.72 3.85
C ASN A 11 2.32 -10.34 4.48
N ILE A 12 1.19 -10.10 5.15
CA ILE A 12 0.97 -8.86 5.91
C ILE A 12 1.96 -8.77 7.07
N ARG A 13 2.16 -9.85 7.84
CA ARG A 13 3.13 -9.85 8.95
C ARG A 13 4.57 -9.63 8.49
N LYS A 14 4.98 -10.27 7.38
CA LYS A 14 6.27 -10.02 6.73
C LYS A 14 6.41 -8.55 6.31
N LEU A 15 5.38 -7.98 5.69
CA LEU A 15 5.35 -6.57 5.28
C LEU A 15 5.54 -5.64 6.47
N TYR A 16 4.71 -5.77 7.50
CA TYR A 16 4.84 -4.94 8.70
C TYR A 16 6.24 -5.05 9.32
N ASN A 17 6.85 -6.23 9.34
CA ASN A 17 8.20 -6.39 9.88
C ASN A 17 9.31 -5.68 9.09
N ILE A 18 9.16 -5.47 7.77
CA ILE A 18 10.18 -4.81 6.93
C ILE A 18 9.98 -3.29 6.78
N LEU A 19 8.78 -2.79 7.09
CA LEU A 19 8.49 -1.37 7.03
C LEU A 19 9.06 -0.67 8.27
N THR A 20 9.72 0.47 8.06
CA THR A 20 10.08 1.37 9.16
C THR A 20 8.82 1.98 9.79
N PRO A 21 8.89 2.54 11.01
CA PRO A 21 7.73 3.19 11.63
C PRO A 21 7.06 4.25 10.72
N GLU A 22 7.85 5.03 10.01
CA GLU A 22 7.36 6.06 9.09
C GLU A 22 6.67 5.45 7.87
N GLU A 23 7.22 4.38 7.30
CA GLU A 23 6.63 3.66 6.18
C GLU A 23 5.33 2.96 6.58
N ARG A 24 5.24 2.43 7.81
CA ARG A 24 3.99 1.86 8.35
C ARG A 24 2.90 2.92 8.48
N ASN A 25 3.24 4.07 9.06
CA ASN A 25 2.31 5.19 9.17
C ASN A 25 1.82 5.65 7.78
N LEU A 26 2.71 5.71 6.79
CA LEU A 26 2.31 6.01 5.41
C LEU A 26 1.39 4.93 4.83
N TYR A 27 1.72 3.65 5.03
CA TYR A 27 0.92 2.53 4.58
C TYR A 27 -0.50 2.55 5.16
N GLU A 28 -0.62 2.77 6.47
CA GLU A 28 -1.91 2.90 7.16
C GLU A 28 -2.74 4.07 6.62
N LYS A 29 -2.13 5.24 6.43
CA LYS A 29 -2.81 6.40 5.83
C LYS A 29 -3.32 6.12 4.42
N ILE A 30 -2.54 5.40 3.61
CA ILE A 30 -2.96 5.00 2.26
C ILE A 30 -4.15 4.03 2.33
N LEU A 31 -4.12 3.05 3.24
CA LEU A 31 -5.25 2.13 3.43
C LEU A 31 -6.52 2.84 3.90
N GLU A 32 -6.39 3.79 4.83
CA GLU A 32 -7.52 4.62 5.27
C GLU A 32 -8.11 5.44 4.13
N ASP A 33 -7.26 6.04 3.28
CA ASP A 33 -7.72 6.84 2.13
C ASP A 33 -8.40 5.97 1.07
N ILE A 34 -7.86 4.78 0.79
CA ILE A 34 -8.51 3.77 -0.07
C ILE A 34 -9.89 3.40 0.46
N GLY A 35 -10.02 3.21 1.78
CA GLY A 35 -11.30 2.93 2.41
C GLY A 35 -12.32 4.06 2.29
N LYS A 36 -11.86 5.32 2.31
CA LYS A 36 -12.72 6.52 2.18
C LYS A 36 -13.08 6.84 0.73
N ASN A 37 -12.18 6.56 -0.20
CA ASN A 37 -12.29 6.93 -1.62
C ASN A 37 -12.31 5.70 -2.54
N SER A 38 -12.94 4.61 -2.10
CA SER A 38 -12.86 3.30 -2.77
C SER A 38 -13.20 3.35 -4.25
N ASP A 39 -14.18 4.15 -4.64
CA ASP A 39 -14.62 4.27 -6.03
C ASP A 39 -13.50 4.82 -6.93
N PHE A 40 -12.80 5.86 -6.48
CA PHE A 40 -11.65 6.43 -7.18
C PHE A 40 -10.58 5.36 -7.43
N TYR A 41 -10.15 4.65 -6.39
CA TYR A 41 -9.10 3.65 -6.50
C TYR A 41 -9.50 2.43 -7.35
N ASN A 42 -10.80 2.15 -7.50
CA ASN A 42 -11.29 1.06 -8.34
C ASN A 42 -11.44 1.44 -9.82
N THR A 43 -11.58 2.73 -10.14
CA THR A 43 -11.81 3.20 -11.52
C THR A 43 -10.61 3.91 -12.14
N SER A 44 -9.72 4.47 -11.32
CA SER A 44 -8.60 5.27 -11.79
C SER A 44 -7.40 4.45 -12.25
N SER A 45 -6.61 5.05 -13.13
CA SER A 45 -5.37 4.44 -13.58
C SER A 45 -4.28 4.48 -12.48
N PRO A 46 -3.25 3.62 -12.56
CA PRO A 46 -2.10 3.69 -11.66
C PRO A 46 -1.40 5.06 -11.65
N GLU A 47 -1.34 5.74 -12.80
CA GLU A 47 -0.78 7.09 -12.92
C GLU A 47 -1.61 8.11 -12.15
N GLU A 48 -2.94 8.08 -12.31
CA GLU A 48 -3.87 8.96 -11.59
C GLU A 48 -3.79 8.75 -10.08
N ILE A 49 -3.76 7.49 -9.63
CA ILE A 49 -3.63 7.16 -8.21
C ILE A 49 -2.30 7.68 -7.66
N THR A 50 -1.20 7.48 -8.40
CA THR A 50 0.13 7.94 -7.98
C THR A 50 0.16 9.47 -7.88
N ASP A 51 -0.41 10.16 -8.86
CA ASP A 51 -0.50 11.62 -8.86
C ASP A 51 -1.38 12.15 -7.72
N TYR A 52 -2.50 11.49 -7.42
CA TYR A 52 -3.37 11.81 -6.30
C TYR A 52 -2.62 11.69 -4.96
N LEU A 53 -1.92 10.57 -4.72
CA LEU A 53 -1.15 10.35 -3.50
C LEU A 53 -0.07 11.42 -3.27
N ILE A 54 0.59 11.87 -4.35
CA ILE A 54 1.65 12.87 -4.26
C ILE A 54 1.08 14.28 -4.12
N LYS A 55 0.09 14.64 -4.95
CA LYS A 55 -0.38 16.02 -5.09
C LYS A 55 -1.50 16.35 -4.12
N GLN A 56 -2.44 15.43 -3.90
CA GLN A 56 -3.62 15.66 -3.06
C GLN A 56 -3.37 15.21 -1.62
N CYS A 57 -2.81 14.03 -1.41
CA CYS A 57 -2.46 13.56 -0.05
C CYS A 57 -1.15 14.18 0.48
N GLY A 58 -0.35 14.80 -0.40
CA GLY A 58 0.91 15.46 -0.03
C GLY A 58 2.02 14.49 0.36
N PHE A 59 1.95 13.23 -0.06
CA PHE A 59 2.98 12.24 0.27
C PHE A 59 4.24 12.42 -0.58
N ASP A 60 5.40 12.24 0.04
CA ASP A 60 6.67 12.30 -0.67
C ASP A 60 6.76 11.18 -1.71
N LYS A 61 6.98 11.57 -2.97
CA LYS A 61 7.09 10.66 -4.12
C LYS A 61 8.10 9.55 -3.91
N LYS A 62 9.27 9.87 -3.33
CA LYS A 62 10.34 8.89 -3.12
C LYS A 62 9.94 7.85 -2.08
N THR A 63 9.23 8.27 -1.04
CA THR A 63 8.72 7.41 0.03
C THR A 63 7.59 6.51 -0.47
N VAL A 64 6.64 7.04 -1.24
CA VAL A 64 5.58 6.25 -1.91
C VAL A 64 6.20 5.19 -2.83
N TYR A 65 7.17 5.56 -3.67
CA TYR A 65 7.86 4.61 -4.55
C TYR A 65 8.58 3.50 -3.78
N LYS A 66 9.32 3.85 -2.72
CA LYS A 66 10.01 2.86 -1.87
C LYS A 66 9.03 1.90 -1.20
N LEU A 67 7.91 2.42 -0.69
CA LEU A 67 6.87 1.62 -0.06
C LEU A 67 6.29 0.59 -1.04
N PHE A 68 5.86 1.02 -2.24
CA PHE A 68 5.32 0.12 -3.25
C PHE A 68 6.36 -0.90 -3.74
N LYS A 69 7.63 -0.50 -3.88
CA LYS A 69 8.71 -1.43 -4.21
C LYS A 69 8.88 -2.53 -3.17
N LYS A 70 8.81 -2.18 -1.87
CA LYS A 70 8.87 -3.15 -0.77
C LYS A 70 7.66 -4.09 -0.76
N ILE A 71 6.46 -3.56 -0.99
CA ILE A 71 5.24 -4.37 -1.09
C ILE A 71 5.39 -5.39 -2.24
N ASN A 72 5.77 -4.93 -3.44
CA ASN A 72 5.96 -5.82 -4.59
C ASN A 72 7.03 -6.89 -4.36
N SER A 73 8.10 -6.59 -3.61
CA SER A 73 9.13 -7.57 -3.30
C SER A 73 8.66 -8.73 -2.41
N ILE A 74 7.56 -8.53 -1.66
CA ILE A 74 6.96 -9.59 -0.84
C ILE A 74 5.84 -10.30 -1.59
N SER A 75 5.08 -9.59 -2.43
CA SER A 75 3.99 -10.19 -3.21
C SER A 75 4.46 -11.07 -4.37
N GLY A 76 5.73 -10.97 -4.77
CA GLY A 76 6.35 -11.79 -5.83
C GLY A 76 6.99 -13.09 -5.35
N GLU A 77 6.89 -13.44 -4.05
CA GLU A 77 7.23 -14.76 -3.50
C GLU A 77 6.03 -15.71 -3.53
#